data_AF-A0A3B0VN17-F1
#
_entry.id   AF-A0A3B0VN17-F1
#
_cell.length_a   1.000
_cell.length_b   1.000
_cell.length_c   1.000
_cell.angle_alpha   90.00
_cell.angle_beta   90.00
_cell.angle_gamma   90.00
#
_symmetry.space_group_name_H-M   'P 1'
#
loop_
_entity.id
_entity.type
_entity.pdbx_description
1 polymer ?
#
loop_
_entity_poly.entity_id
_entity_poly.type
_entity_poly.pdbx_seq_one_letter_code
_entity_poly.pdbx_strand_id
1 'polypeptide(L)'
;MVIAGVVGIGLMWGWLMVLLVDQTMAKRPYINLATVALITIWLGWIIYLLVGSAPLIPFFIAFIISFLIHIAWRTQLRRKQKS
;
A
#
# COMPACT_ATOMS: atom_id res chain seq x y z
N MET A 1 1.01 -22.14 0.02
CA MET A 1 1.68 -21.47 1.16
C MET A 1 2.31 -20.14 0.76
N VAL A 2 3.13 -20.11 -0.29
CA VAL A 2 3.85 -18.91 -0.77
C VAL A 2 2.92 -17.75 -1.17
N ILE A 3 1.82 -18.02 -1.90
CA ILE A 3 0.86 -16.98 -2.33
C ILE A 3 0.21 -16.29 -1.14
N ALA A 4 -0.18 -17.05 -0.10
CA ALA A 4 -0.78 -16.48 1.11
C ALA A 4 0.21 -15.57 1.87
N GLY A 5 1.49 -15.95 1.91
CA GLY A 5 2.54 -15.10 2.48
C GLY A 5 2.71 -13.78 1.71
N VAL A 6 2.73 -13.84 0.39
CA VAL A 6 2.84 -12.66 -0.47
C VAL A 6 1.61 -11.75 -0.36
N VAL A 7 0.41 -12.32 -0.26
CA VAL A 7 -0.82 -11.57 0.01
C VAL A 7 -0.75 -10.87 1.37
N GLY A 8 -0.30 -11.58 2.41
CA GLY A 8 -0.09 -10.99 3.74
C GLY A 8 0.90 -9.83 3.73
N ILE A 9 2.01 -9.96 3.00
CA ILE A 9 2.98 -8.88 2.80
C ILE A 9 2.31 -7.71 2.07
N GLY A 10 1.54 -7.95 1.01
CA GLY A 10 0.81 -6.90 0.28
C GLY A 10 -0.18 -6.12 1.16
N LEU A 11 -0.92 -6.83 2.03
CA LEU A 11 -1.86 -6.21 2.98
C LEU A 11 -1.13 -5.34 4.01
N MET A 12 -0.09 -5.88 4.65
CA MET A 12 0.73 -5.17 5.64
C MET A 12 1.42 -3.95 5.00
N TRP A 13 1.96 -4.11 3.80
CA TRP A 13 2.65 -3.05 3.08
C TRP A 13 1.72 -1.93 2.66
N GLY A 14 0.53 -2.25 2.16
CA GLY A 14 -0.51 -1.25 1.84
C GLY A 14 -0.85 -0.39 3.05
N TRP A 15 -0.90 -0.99 4.23
CA TRP A 15 -1.18 -0.28 5.48
C TRP A 15 -0.04 0.68 5.88
N LEU A 16 1.21 0.20 5.82
CA LEU A 16 2.41 1.01 6.12
C LEU A 16 2.50 2.24 5.19
N MET A 17 2.19 2.06 3.91
CA MET A 17 2.27 3.14 2.92
C MET A 17 1.25 4.24 3.18
N VAL A 18 0.06 3.92 3.67
CA VAL A 18 -0.92 4.95 4.02
C VAL A 18 -0.46 5.78 5.21
N LEU A 19 0.22 5.20 6.20
CA LEU A 19 0.79 5.96 7.31
C LEU A 19 1.84 6.97 6.84
N LEU A 20 2.71 6.57 5.91
CA LEU A 20 3.70 7.45 5.29
C LEU A 20 3.04 8.60 4.51
N VAL A 21 1.99 8.31 3.76
CA VAL A 21 1.24 9.29 2.98
C VAL A 21 0.47 10.26 3.88
N ASP A 22 -0.14 9.78 4.97
CA ASP A 22 -0.99 10.57 5.85
C ASP A 22 -0.20 11.65 6.61
N GLN A 23 1.03 11.33 7.06
CA GLN A 23 1.91 12.29 7.75
C GLN A 23 2.35 13.46 6.87
N THR A 24 2.40 13.28 5.55
CA THR A 24 3.03 14.23 4.63
C THR A 24 2.08 14.80 3.58
N MET A 25 0.82 14.32 3.52
CA MET A 25 -0.23 14.78 2.61
C MET A 25 -0.55 16.28 2.71
N ALA A 26 -0.24 16.90 3.86
CA ALA A 26 -0.52 18.32 4.08
C ALA A 26 0.37 19.27 3.26
N LYS A 27 1.52 18.81 2.74
CA LYS A 27 2.44 19.68 1.97
C LYS A 27 2.62 19.30 0.51
N ARG A 28 2.72 18.00 0.15
CA ARG A 28 3.05 17.56 -1.24
C ARG A 28 2.44 16.19 -1.61
N PRO A 29 1.13 16.11 -1.92
CA PRO A 29 0.43 14.84 -2.12
C PRO A 29 0.99 13.99 -3.28
N TYR A 30 1.35 14.62 -4.41
CA TYR A 30 1.84 13.91 -5.60
C TYR A 30 3.22 13.29 -5.41
N ILE A 31 4.12 13.96 -4.68
CA ILE A 31 5.47 13.44 -4.42
C ILE A 31 5.39 12.21 -3.53
N ASN A 32 4.50 12.22 -2.52
CA ASN A 32 4.34 11.07 -1.64
C ASN A 32 3.79 9.86 -2.38
N LEU A 33 2.82 10.06 -3.29
CA LEU A 33 2.32 8.99 -4.15
C LEU A 33 3.43 8.43 -5.05
N ALA A 34 4.27 9.28 -5.63
CA ALA A 34 5.42 8.85 -6.43
C ALA A 34 6.43 8.05 -5.60
N THR A 35 6.72 8.48 -4.37
CA THR A 35 7.60 7.75 -3.43
C THR A 35 7.01 6.39 -3.06
N VAL A 36 5.71 6.31 -2.76
CA VAL A 36 5.02 5.03 -2.50
C VAL A 36 5.08 4.12 -3.71
N ALA A 37 4.86 4.64 -4.91
CA ALA A 37 4.93 3.87 -6.14
C ALA A 37 6.35 3.32 -6.34
N LEU A 38 7.39 4.15 -6.21
CA LEU A 38 8.79 3.74 -6.35
C LEU A 38 9.17 2.65 -5.34
N ILE A 39 8.82 2.84 -4.07
CA ILE A 39 9.11 1.87 -3.01
C ILE A 39 8.34 0.56 -3.23
N THR A 40 7.08 0.64 -3.69
CA THR A 40 6.27 -0.55 -3.99
C THR A 40 6.77 -1.29 -5.23
N ILE A 41 7.24 -0.58 -6.25
CA ILE A 41 7.90 -1.18 -7.42
C ILE A 41 9.17 -1.91 -7.00
N TRP A 42 9.99 -1.29 -6.14
CA TRP A 42 11.20 -1.91 -5.62
C TRP A 42 10.91 -3.19 -4.82
N LEU A 43 9.89 -3.15 -3.95
CA LEU A 43 9.45 -4.34 -3.22
C LEU A 43 8.89 -5.43 -4.16
N GLY A 44 8.09 -5.04 -5.15
CA GLY A 44 7.57 -5.96 -6.17
C GLY A 44 8.69 -6.64 -6.95
N TRP A 45 9.77 -5.92 -7.24
CA TRP A 45 10.97 -6.48 -7.87
C TRP A 45 11.64 -7.55 -7.00
N ILE A 46 11.75 -7.31 -5.68
CA ILE A 46 12.28 -8.31 -4.75
C ILE A 46 11.41 -9.57 -4.72
N ILE A 47 10.09 -9.41 -4.66
CA ILE A 47 9.14 -10.54 -4.69
C ILE A 47 9.30 -11.33 -5.99
N TYR A 48 9.44 -10.62 -7.12
CA TYR A 48 9.67 -11.23 -8.42
C TYR A 48 10.95 -12.09 -8.45
N LEU A 49 12.07 -11.57 -7.93
CA LEU A 49 13.34 -12.28 -7.92
C LEU A 49 13.32 -13.53 -7.01
N LEU A 50 12.61 -13.46 -5.88
CA LEU A 50 12.59 -14.55 -4.89
C LEU A 50 11.55 -15.63 -5.21
N VAL A 51 10.44 -15.25 -5.86
CA VAL A 51 9.24 -16.09 -5.94
C VAL A 51 8.69 -16.22 -7.37
N GLY A 52 9.18 -15.42 -8.30
CA GLY A 52 8.70 -15.36 -9.68
C GLY A 52 7.52 -14.41 -9.88
N SER A 53 6.95 -14.42 -11.10
CA SER A 53 5.88 -13.50 -11.50
C SER A 53 4.48 -13.89 -11.02
N ALA A 54 4.24 -15.19 -10.79
CA ALA A 54 2.93 -15.71 -10.44
C ALA A 54 2.26 -15.02 -9.21
N PRO A 55 2.97 -14.74 -8.10
CA PRO A 55 2.37 -14.10 -6.93
C PRO A 55 2.32 -12.57 -7.00
N LEU A 56 2.87 -11.92 -8.05
CA LEU A 56 2.85 -10.46 -8.16
C LEU A 56 1.43 -9.92 -8.33
N ILE A 57 0.59 -10.61 -9.11
CA ILE A 57 -0.79 -10.21 -9.34
C ILE A 57 -1.56 -10.13 -8.01
N PRO A 58 -1.63 -11.21 -7.19
CA PRO A 58 -2.32 -11.15 -5.91
C PRO A 58 -1.65 -10.18 -4.92
N PHE A 59 -0.32 -9.96 -4.99
CA PHE A 59 0.37 -8.93 -4.21
C PHE A 59 -0.18 -7.53 -4.50
N PHE A 60 -0.19 -7.12 -5.77
CA PHE A 60 -0.65 -5.79 -6.17
C PHE A 60 -2.13 -5.59 -5.87
N ILE A 61 -2.97 -6.61 -6.08
CA ILE A 61 -4.39 -6.56 -5.72
C ILE A 61 -4.56 -6.35 -4.21
N ALA A 62 -3.87 -7.13 -3.38
CA ALA A 62 -3.95 -7.01 -1.93
C ALA A 62 -3.45 -5.63 -1.44
N PHE A 63 -2.35 -5.15 -2.01
CA PHE A 63 -1.80 -3.82 -1.73
C PHE A 63 -2.81 -2.71 -2.05
N ILE A 64 -3.39 -2.71 -3.25
CA ILE A 64 -4.36 -1.69 -3.70
C ILE A 64 -5.60 -1.71 -2.80
N ILE A 65 -6.15 -2.90 -2.52
CA ILE A 65 -7.34 -3.04 -1.68
C ILE A 65 -7.06 -2.51 -0.27
N SER A 66 -5.96 -2.92 0.35
CA SER A 66 -5.56 -2.44 1.69
C SER A 66 -5.38 -0.93 1.73
N PHE A 67 -4.71 -0.38 0.72
CA PHE A 67 -4.45 1.05 0.58
C PHE A 67 -5.76 1.86 0.45
N LEU A 68 -6.67 1.43 -0.43
CA LEU A 68 -7.96 2.09 -0.64
C LEU A 68 -8.86 2.04 0.59
N ILE A 69 -8.99 0.86 1.21
CA ILE A 69 -9.78 0.70 2.45
C ILE A 69 -9.26 1.64 3.53
N HIS A 70 -7.95 1.71 3.70
CA HIS A 70 -7.38 2.52 4.77
C HIS A 70 -7.53 4.03 4.50
N ILE A 71 -7.35 4.49 3.25
CA ILE A 71 -7.63 5.89 2.88
C ILE A 71 -9.10 6.23 3.13
N ALA A 72 -10.03 5.36 2.71
CA ALA A 72 -11.46 5.58 2.91
C ALA A 72 -11.80 5.67 4.41
N TRP A 73 -11.28 4.74 5.21
CA TRP A 73 -11.41 4.73 6.67
C TRP A 73 -10.89 6.02 7.31
N ARG A 74 -9.67 6.45 6.95
CA ARG A 74 -9.07 7.69 7.48
C ARG A 74 -9.87 8.93 7.09
N THR A 75 -10.38 8.97 5.86
CA THR A 75 -11.22 10.06 5.38
C THR A 75 -12.53 10.13 6.16
N GLN A 76 -13.14 8.98 6.47
CA GLN A 76 -14.33 8.92 7.32
C GLN A 76 -14.05 9.37 8.77
N LEU A 77 -12.93 8.94 9.36
CA LEU A 77 -12.55 9.38 10.71
C LEU A 77 -12.37 10.90 10.79
N ARG A 78 -11.68 11.50 9.81
CA ARG A 78 -11.49 12.96 9.74
C ARG A 78 -12.81 13.72 9.59
N ARG A 79 -13.80 13.13 8.90
CA ARG A 79 -15.15 13.71 8.77
C ARG A 79 -15.92 13.62 10.08
N LYS A 80 -15.88 12.47 10.77
CA LYS A 80 -16.53 12.29 12.07
C LYS A 80 -15.96 13.20 13.17
N GLN A 81 -14.68 13.51 13.12
CA GLN A 81 -14.03 14.38 14.11
C GLN A 81 -14.31 15.88 13.91
N LYS A 82 -14.87 16.28 12.76
CA LYS A 82 -15.26 17.65 12.44
C LYS A 82 -16.77 17.91 12.59
N SER A 83 -17.55 16.87 12.88
CA SER A 83 -19.00 16.93 13.15
C SER A 83 -19.26 16.86 14.64
#